data_AF-G8NSW4-F1
#
_entry.id   AF-G8NSW4-F1
#
_cell.length_a   1.000
_cell.length_b   1.000
_cell.length_c   1.000
_cell.angle_alpha   90.00
_cell.angle_beta   90.00
_cell.angle_gamma   90.00
#
_symmetry.space_group_name_H-M   'P 1'
#
loop_
_entity.id
_entity.type
_entity.pdbx_description
1 polymer ?
#
loop_
_entity_poly.entity_id
_entity_poly.type
_entity_poly.pdbx_seq_one_letter_code
_entity_poly.pdbx_strand_id
1 'polypeptide(L)'
;MRLFNILLAATHFNSKKSLGQTNLACQTGTVDKSLSQVLRNRKSQNPPKFPRTLPNRLCLALSVLALSSSSLLIAQDTRTVTEPTLPPACASLDAQLNTSGHSLAAEDENKLDTARIQKALDTCTKGHGVVLHTHDKANAFLSGPLELREGVTLIVDKGVTLFASRDAAVFETSPGSCGILSETRGGCKPLISAKHVSGAGVMGDGTIDGRGEEQILGKDLTWWGLAAQAGKTGHQQCFRLIVTDTADNFTLYRITLKNSPNFHVVYNHGDGFTVWALKIDTPQRNAPNTDGVDPGDGAKNITITHSYIRAGDDNIAIKGGTGGLTNMTVSHNHFYWGHGISIGSETNGGVSQIRVFDLSLDGPDNGIRIKSNGSRGGLVHDVVYDDVCVRNSRNPITLDTAYSAAGTLKGNSPPSMRDVTLHRVRVSGGGKISFNGYATDYRIGANLDDVLLTDALPYQYVISHADLHLGPGPVNLQLANGTDSTIDGKPGQGSAASCTDKFVPFPQQ
;
A
#
# COMPACT_ATOMS: atom_id res chain seq x y z
N MET A 1 -16.64 -21.27 -60.18
CA MET A 1 -15.88 -22.35 -60.84
C MET A 1 -14.59 -22.54 -60.06
N ARG A 2 -14.34 -23.79 -59.62
CA ARG A 2 -13.22 -24.30 -58.78
C ARG A 2 -13.31 -24.06 -57.27
N LEU A 3 -13.87 -25.09 -56.62
CA LEU A 3 -13.59 -25.55 -55.26
C LEU A 3 -12.12 -25.96 -55.12
N PHE A 4 -11.54 -25.77 -53.93
CA PHE A 4 -10.56 -26.71 -53.38
C PHE A 4 -10.69 -26.76 -51.85
N ASN A 5 -11.01 -27.97 -51.37
CA ASN A 5 -10.99 -28.39 -49.97
C ASN A 5 -9.54 -28.58 -49.51
N ILE A 6 -9.21 -28.17 -48.28
CA ILE A 6 -8.15 -28.79 -47.48
C ILE A 6 -8.68 -29.04 -46.07
N LEU A 7 -8.56 -30.32 -45.68
CA LEU A 7 -9.01 -30.97 -44.45
C LEU A 7 -8.13 -30.57 -43.26
N LEU A 8 -8.74 -30.16 -42.14
CA LEU A 8 -8.10 -30.16 -40.82
C LEU A 8 -8.15 -31.58 -40.24
N ALA A 9 -7.00 -32.16 -39.90
CA ALA A 9 -6.90 -33.36 -39.08
C ALA A 9 -6.50 -32.97 -37.65
N ALA A 10 -7.45 -33.11 -36.72
CA ALA A 10 -7.20 -33.03 -35.29
C ALA A 10 -6.56 -34.33 -34.80
N THR A 11 -5.45 -34.23 -34.08
CA THR A 11 -4.95 -35.31 -33.21
C THR A 11 -4.77 -34.73 -31.82
N HIS A 12 -5.61 -35.16 -30.88
CA HIS A 12 -5.38 -34.97 -29.44
C HIS A 12 -5.35 -36.34 -28.79
N PHE A 13 -4.18 -36.65 -28.25
CA PHE A 13 -3.87 -37.87 -27.53
C PHE A 13 -4.61 -37.89 -26.19
N ASN A 14 -5.30 -39.00 -25.94
CA ASN A 14 -6.00 -39.32 -24.72
C ASN A 14 -5.11 -40.28 -23.92
N SER A 15 -4.81 -39.97 -22.66
CA SER A 15 -4.08 -40.88 -21.77
C SER A 15 -4.55 -40.71 -20.33
N LYS A 16 -5.61 -41.46 -19.97
CA LYS A 16 -5.87 -41.93 -18.61
C LYS A 16 -4.87 -43.02 -18.27
N LYS A 17 -4.19 -42.95 -17.12
CA LYS A 17 -3.74 -44.14 -16.39
C LYS A 17 -3.89 -43.97 -14.89
N SER A 18 -4.29 -45.10 -14.32
CA SER A 18 -4.84 -45.35 -12.99
C SER A 18 -3.77 -45.62 -11.95
N LEU A 19 -4.12 -45.27 -10.71
CA LEU A 19 -3.75 -45.80 -9.39
C LEU A 19 -2.67 -46.89 -9.31
N GLY A 20 -1.69 -46.64 -8.43
CA GLY A 20 -0.92 -47.64 -7.73
C GLY A 20 -0.89 -47.31 -6.23
N GLN A 21 -1.67 -48.04 -5.44
CA GLN A 21 -1.58 -48.09 -3.98
C GLN A 21 -0.36 -48.92 -3.58
N THR A 22 0.42 -48.46 -2.60
CA THR A 22 1.23 -49.34 -1.75
C THR A 22 1.08 -48.91 -0.29
N ASN A 23 0.35 -49.73 0.47
CA ASN A 23 0.37 -49.76 1.92
C ASN A 23 1.60 -50.54 2.37
N LEU A 24 2.40 -49.99 3.29
CA LEU A 24 3.32 -50.78 4.10
C LEU A 24 2.93 -50.64 5.57
N ALA A 25 2.26 -51.68 6.07
CA ALA A 25 2.14 -51.95 7.49
C ALA A 25 3.44 -52.65 7.94
N CYS A 26 3.97 -52.29 9.11
CA CYS A 26 5.01 -53.06 9.78
C CYS A 26 4.51 -53.45 11.18
N GLN A 27 4.47 -54.76 11.41
CA GLN A 27 4.05 -55.42 12.63
C GLN A 27 5.22 -55.53 13.63
N THR A 28 4.86 -55.32 14.90
CA THR A 28 5.28 -55.99 16.15
C THR A 28 6.64 -56.71 16.22
N GLY A 29 7.43 -56.33 17.23
CA GLY A 29 8.48 -57.17 17.83
C GLY A 29 8.62 -56.89 19.33
N THR A 30 8.10 -57.80 20.16
CA THR A 30 8.33 -57.93 21.60
C THR A 30 9.70 -58.57 21.87
N VAL A 31 10.43 -58.11 22.90
CA VAL A 31 11.45 -58.91 23.58
C VAL A 31 11.30 -58.75 25.10
N ASP A 32 11.33 -59.89 25.77
CA ASP A 32 11.03 -60.14 27.18
C ASP A 32 12.30 -60.10 28.07
N LYS A 33 12.03 -59.83 29.34
CA LYS A 33 12.72 -60.04 30.62
C LYS A 33 14.19 -60.51 30.76
N SER A 34 14.78 -59.81 31.74
CA SER A 34 15.53 -60.29 32.90
C SER A 34 17.06 -60.43 32.80
N LEU A 35 17.75 -59.70 33.67
CA LEU A 35 18.58 -60.33 34.69
C LEU A 35 18.71 -59.43 35.92
N SER A 36 18.67 -60.10 37.07
CA SER A 36 18.53 -59.59 38.42
C SER A 36 19.88 -59.40 39.13
N GLN A 37 19.97 -58.33 39.92
CA GLN A 37 20.30 -58.34 41.37
C GLN A 37 21.73 -58.72 41.83
N VAL A 38 22.47 -57.75 42.38
CA VAL A 38 23.49 -57.95 43.45
C VAL A 38 23.56 -56.66 44.32
N LEU A 39 22.95 -56.64 45.53
CA LEU A 39 23.55 -56.57 46.90
C LEU A 39 24.33 -55.28 47.24
N ARG A 40 24.36 -54.69 48.45
CA ARG A 40 23.61 -54.73 49.74
C ARG A 40 24.25 -53.63 50.63
N ASN A 41 23.44 -53.08 51.54
CA ASN A 41 23.77 -52.63 52.90
C ASN A 41 24.71 -51.42 53.16
N ARG A 42 24.15 -50.36 53.77
CA ARG A 42 24.56 -49.90 55.11
C ARG A 42 23.34 -49.48 55.94
N LYS A 43 23.40 -49.83 57.22
CA LYS A 43 22.37 -49.74 58.26
C LYS A 43 22.37 -48.37 58.97
N SER A 44 21.19 -48.00 59.49
CA SER A 44 20.93 -47.56 60.89
C SER A 44 21.39 -46.17 61.34
N GLN A 45 20.45 -45.26 61.66
CA GLN A 45 19.97 -44.92 63.02
C GLN A 45 18.82 -43.85 62.95
N ASN A 46 17.88 -43.93 63.89
CA ASN A 46 16.71 -43.04 64.15
C ASN A 46 16.76 -42.64 65.65
N PRO A 47 15.93 -41.72 66.20
CA PRO A 47 15.64 -40.32 65.88
C PRO A 47 15.71 -39.43 67.18
N PRO A 48 15.14 -38.21 67.23
CA PRO A 48 14.23 -37.94 68.36
C PRO A 48 12.91 -37.23 67.97
N LYS A 49 11.96 -37.33 68.91
CA LYS A 49 10.51 -37.07 68.81
C LYS A 49 10.12 -35.65 69.28
N PHE A 50 9.20 -35.02 68.51
CA PHE A 50 8.01 -34.20 68.88
C PHE A 50 8.18 -32.90 69.74
N PRO A 51 7.35 -31.83 69.52
CA PRO A 51 5.89 -31.92 69.51
C PRO A 51 5.09 -31.19 68.42
N ARG A 52 3.82 -31.63 68.38
CA ARG A 52 2.62 -31.20 67.65
C ARG A 52 2.45 -29.69 67.54
N THR A 53 2.03 -29.19 66.36
CA THR A 53 0.65 -28.76 66.05
C THR A 53 0.55 -28.29 64.59
N LEU A 54 -0.31 -28.93 63.80
CA LEU A 54 -0.93 -28.34 62.59
C LEU A 54 -2.37 -27.94 62.96
N PRO A 55 -2.94 -26.94 62.28
CA PRO A 55 -3.90 -27.33 61.25
C PRO A 55 -3.67 -26.64 59.90
N ASN A 56 -3.85 -27.45 58.86
CA ASN A 56 -4.29 -27.13 57.50
C ASN A 56 -4.66 -25.68 57.23
N ARG A 57 -3.97 -25.04 56.26
CA ARG A 57 -4.55 -24.53 55.01
C ARG A 57 -3.45 -24.35 53.97
N LEU A 58 -3.30 -25.36 53.11
CA LEU A 58 -2.55 -25.27 51.87
C LEU A 58 -3.47 -24.56 50.85
N CYS A 59 -3.35 -23.24 50.71
CA CYS A 59 -3.80 -22.55 49.50
C CYS A 59 -2.55 -22.19 48.71
N LEU A 60 -2.24 -22.99 47.70
CA LEU A 60 -1.39 -22.63 46.58
C LEU A 60 -1.94 -21.32 45.99
N ALA A 61 -1.36 -20.18 46.34
CA ALA A 61 -1.42 -19.00 45.50
C ALA A 61 -0.37 -19.20 44.41
N LEU A 62 -0.70 -20.00 43.39
CA LEU A 62 0.03 -19.93 42.13
C LEU A 62 -0.29 -18.56 41.53
N SER A 63 0.76 -17.75 41.48
CA SER A 63 0.91 -16.57 40.65
C SER A 63 0.36 -16.80 39.23
N VAL A 64 -0.87 -16.37 38.98
CA VAL A 64 -1.27 -15.97 37.64
C VAL A 64 -0.73 -14.56 37.46
N LEU A 65 0.54 -14.45 37.05
CA LEU A 65 0.92 -13.28 36.27
C LEU A 65 -0.03 -13.33 35.07
N ALA A 66 -1.03 -12.43 35.06
CA ALA A 66 -1.68 -12.06 33.84
C ALA A 66 -0.58 -11.52 32.94
N LEU A 67 -0.04 -12.40 32.09
CA LEU A 67 0.54 -12.00 30.83
C LEU A 67 -0.61 -11.30 30.12
N SER A 68 -0.70 -9.98 30.32
CA SER A 68 -1.27 -9.10 29.32
C SER A 68 -0.50 -9.45 28.06
N SER A 69 -1.11 -10.27 27.22
CA SER A 69 -0.66 -10.54 25.87
C SER A 69 -0.76 -9.19 25.15
N SER A 70 0.27 -8.38 25.32
CA SER A 70 0.69 -7.41 24.33
C SER A 70 0.86 -8.22 23.07
N SER A 71 -0.16 -8.22 22.22
CA SER A 71 -0.12 -8.70 20.84
C SER A 71 1.01 -7.92 20.17
N LEU A 72 2.23 -8.43 20.31
CA LEU A 72 3.46 -7.85 19.83
C LEU A 72 3.40 -7.83 18.31
N LEU A 73 2.92 -6.72 17.74
CA LEU A 73 3.32 -6.18 16.44
C LEU A 73 3.53 -7.21 15.32
N ILE A 74 2.51 -8.02 15.05
CA ILE A 74 2.58 -9.03 13.97
C ILE A 74 2.25 -8.39 12.60
N ALA A 75 1.56 -7.25 12.55
CA ALA A 75 1.09 -6.63 11.32
C ALA A 75 1.98 -5.46 10.84
N GLN A 76 3.20 -5.69 10.35
CA GLN A 76 4.04 -4.58 9.86
C GLN A 76 5.12 -5.07 8.87
N ASP A 77 5.82 -4.14 8.23
CA ASP A 77 7.08 -4.45 7.52
C ASP A 77 8.01 -5.23 8.44
N THR A 78 8.54 -6.36 7.95
CA THR A 78 9.40 -7.24 8.75
C THR A 78 10.86 -6.79 8.75
N ARG A 79 11.23 -5.84 7.89
CA ARG A 79 12.58 -5.29 7.81
C ARG A 79 12.81 -4.29 8.93
N THR A 80 14.07 -4.17 9.36
CA THR A 80 14.51 -2.99 10.11
C THR A 80 14.84 -1.89 9.11
N VAL A 81 13.92 -0.96 8.92
CA VAL A 81 14.11 0.17 8.00
C VAL A 81 14.67 1.36 8.76
N THR A 82 15.78 1.90 8.26
CA THR A 82 16.39 3.14 8.75
C THR A 82 16.34 4.19 7.65
N GLU A 83 16.58 5.45 8.01
CA GLU A 83 16.59 6.54 7.04
C GLU A 83 17.61 6.24 5.92
N PRO A 84 17.21 6.25 4.64
CA PRO A 84 18.13 6.02 3.53
C PRO A 84 19.20 7.10 3.46
N THR A 85 20.35 6.77 2.84
CA THR A 85 21.39 7.74 2.48
C THR A 85 21.52 7.81 0.97
N LEU A 86 21.79 8.99 0.42
CA LEU A 86 22.10 9.13 -1.00
C LEU A 86 23.40 8.34 -1.32
N PRO A 87 23.40 7.49 -2.35
CA PRO A 87 24.61 6.78 -2.76
C PRO A 87 25.62 7.75 -3.44
N PRO A 88 26.91 7.41 -3.47
CA PRO A 88 27.91 8.20 -4.20
C PRO A 88 27.58 8.26 -5.69
N ALA A 89 27.93 9.38 -6.34
CA ALA A 89 27.69 9.57 -7.77
C ALA A 89 28.65 8.73 -8.62
N CYS A 90 28.13 8.03 -9.64
CA CYS A 90 28.92 7.44 -10.73
C CYS A 90 29.02 8.40 -11.93
N ALA A 91 28.02 9.25 -12.10
CA ALA A 91 27.91 10.24 -13.17
C ALA A 91 27.10 11.44 -12.66
N SER A 92 27.46 12.61 -13.19
CA SER A 92 26.78 13.88 -12.96
C SER A 92 26.42 14.45 -14.32
N LEU A 93 25.16 14.82 -14.51
CA LEU A 93 24.67 15.45 -15.73
C LEU A 93 24.25 16.87 -15.41
N ASP A 94 24.74 17.82 -16.20
CA ASP A 94 24.40 19.23 -16.10
C ASP A 94 23.07 19.54 -16.79
N ALA A 95 22.22 20.33 -16.16
CA ALA A 95 21.00 20.84 -16.77
C ALA A 95 21.32 21.67 -18.02
N GLN A 96 20.49 21.54 -19.06
CA GLN A 96 20.64 22.30 -20.31
C GLN A 96 19.42 23.17 -20.60
N LEU A 97 18.34 23.00 -19.84
CA LEU A 97 17.08 23.74 -19.96
C LEU A 97 16.84 24.58 -18.71
N ASN A 98 15.98 25.58 -18.84
CA ASN A 98 15.56 26.44 -17.73
C ASN A 98 14.07 26.23 -17.48
N THR A 99 13.67 26.18 -16.21
CA THR A 99 12.27 26.29 -15.83
C THR A 99 11.70 27.63 -16.31
N SER A 100 10.54 27.59 -16.95
CA SER A 100 9.74 28.75 -17.36
C SER A 100 8.42 28.74 -16.58
N GLY A 101 8.31 29.58 -15.56
CA GLY A 101 7.18 29.55 -14.62
C GLY A 101 7.12 28.21 -13.87
N HIS A 102 6.04 27.45 -14.08
CA HIS A 102 5.86 26.11 -13.51
C HIS A 102 6.19 24.97 -14.49
N SER A 103 6.78 25.28 -15.66
CA SER A 103 6.99 24.33 -16.75
C SER A 103 8.31 24.59 -17.50
N LEU A 104 8.39 24.17 -18.76
CA LEU A 104 9.45 24.46 -19.74
C LEU A 104 8.93 25.41 -20.83
N ALA A 105 9.85 26.07 -21.54
CA ALA A 105 9.51 26.82 -22.74
C ALA A 105 8.99 25.87 -23.84
N ALA A 106 8.04 26.32 -24.66
CA ALA A 106 7.42 25.46 -25.67
C ALA A 106 8.44 24.96 -26.71
N GLU A 107 9.42 25.80 -27.05
CA GLU A 107 10.53 25.48 -27.94
C GLU A 107 11.53 24.45 -27.38
N ASP A 108 11.47 24.15 -26.08
CA ASP A 108 12.34 23.17 -25.43
C ASP A 108 11.76 21.75 -25.46
N GLU A 109 10.49 21.58 -25.86
CA GLU A 109 9.78 20.28 -25.86
C GLU A 109 10.46 19.21 -26.76
N ASN A 110 11.28 19.63 -27.72
CA ASN A 110 12.04 18.72 -28.60
C ASN A 110 13.48 18.46 -28.13
N LYS A 111 13.90 19.00 -26.97
CA LYS A 111 15.26 18.89 -26.43
C LYS A 111 15.35 17.81 -25.35
N LEU A 112 15.04 16.58 -25.72
CA LEU A 112 15.01 15.44 -24.80
C LEU A 112 16.41 15.07 -24.29
N ASP A 113 16.53 14.99 -22.97
CA ASP A 113 17.68 14.44 -22.24
C ASP A 113 17.63 12.92 -22.08
N THR A 114 16.53 12.27 -22.51
CA THR A 114 16.27 10.83 -22.34
C THR A 114 17.49 9.97 -22.67
N ALA A 115 18.11 10.20 -23.83
CA ALA A 115 19.23 9.37 -24.30
C ALA A 115 20.49 9.54 -23.43
N ARG A 116 20.78 10.76 -22.96
CA ARG A 116 21.97 11.00 -22.13
C ARG A 116 21.77 10.54 -20.69
N ILE A 117 20.57 10.69 -20.14
CA ILE A 117 20.21 10.16 -18.82
C ILE A 117 20.25 8.63 -18.85
N GLN A 118 19.62 8.01 -19.85
CA GLN A 118 19.62 6.56 -19.99
C GLN A 118 21.04 5.99 -20.14
N LYS A 119 21.88 6.63 -20.97
CA LYS A 119 23.29 6.22 -21.10
C LYS A 119 24.04 6.28 -19.77
N ALA A 120 23.83 7.33 -18.98
CA ALA A 120 24.44 7.42 -17.66
C ALA A 120 23.95 6.29 -16.73
N LEU A 121 22.64 6.01 -16.72
CA LEU A 121 22.05 4.90 -15.93
C LEU A 121 22.59 3.54 -16.35
N ASP A 122 22.76 3.31 -17.66
CA ASP A 122 23.29 2.06 -18.22
C ASP A 122 24.75 1.81 -17.86
N THR A 123 25.54 2.88 -17.73
CA THR A 123 26.98 2.79 -17.41
C THR A 123 27.28 2.90 -15.91
N CYS A 124 26.29 3.28 -15.11
CA CYS A 124 26.46 3.47 -13.68
C CYS A 124 26.72 2.15 -12.97
N THR A 125 27.70 2.15 -12.08
CA THR A 125 28.03 0.99 -11.25
C THR A 125 26.98 0.78 -10.15
N LYS A 126 26.69 -0.48 -9.82
CA LYS A 126 25.80 -0.84 -8.70
C LYS A 126 26.24 -0.13 -7.40
N GLY A 127 25.26 0.29 -6.59
CA GLY A 127 25.48 1.04 -5.35
C GLY A 127 25.80 2.53 -5.55
N HIS A 128 25.68 3.05 -6.77
CA HIS A 128 25.95 4.46 -7.09
C HIS A 128 24.72 5.15 -7.70
N GLY A 129 24.78 6.48 -7.78
CA GLY A 129 23.74 7.32 -8.36
C GLY A 129 24.18 8.04 -9.63
N VAL A 130 23.26 8.20 -10.58
CA VAL A 130 23.34 9.21 -11.63
C VAL A 130 22.66 10.46 -11.13
N VAL A 131 23.40 11.57 -11.05
CA VAL A 131 22.86 12.80 -10.49
C VAL A 131 22.53 13.80 -11.59
N LEU A 132 21.33 14.38 -11.52
CA LEU A 132 20.89 15.50 -12.34
C LEU A 132 21.11 16.79 -11.55
N HIS A 133 22.03 17.65 -12.02
CA HIS A 133 22.46 18.86 -11.32
C HIS A 133 22.14 20.14 -12.11
N THR A 134 22.05 21.27 -11.41
CA THR A 134 22.01 22.61 -12.03
C THR A 134 23.33 22.96 -12.68
N HIS A 135 23.31 23.74 -13.77
CA HIS A 135 24.50 24.29 -14.40
C HIS A 135 24.26 25.73 -14.85
N ASP A 136 25.06 26.67 -14.36
CA ASP A 136 24.81 28.11 -14.49
C ASP A 136 23.39 28.50 -14.03
N LYS A 137 22.53 28.91 -14.97
CA LYS A 137 21.12 29.23 -14.73
C LYS A 137 20.19 28.05 -15.04
N ALA A 138 20.69 27.06 -15.79
CA ALA A 138 19.92 25.90 -16.20
C ALA A 138 19.67 25.00 -14.98
N ASN A 139 18.43 24.57 -14.86
CA ASN A 139 17.91 23.83 -13.71
C ASN A 139 16.87 22.78 -14.11
N ALA A 140 16.72 22.50 -15.40
CA ALA A 140 15.71 21.59 -15.89
C ALA A 140 16.27 20.56 -16.87
N PHE A 141 15.64 19.39 -16.82
CA PHE A 141 15.80 18.27 -17.75
C PHE A 141 14.44 17.92 -18.34
N LEU A 142 14.41 17.44 -19.57
CA LEU A 142 13.21 16.93 -20.22
C LEU A 142 13.41 15.48 -20.65
N SER A 143 12.52 14.57 -20.27
CA SER A 143 12.69 13.16 -20.63
C SER A 143 11.39 12.49 -21.07
N GLY A 144 11.54 11.52 -21.96
CA GLY A 144 10.61 10.41 -22.15
C GLY A 144 10.95 9.26 -21.18
N PRO A 145 10.52 8.02 -21.47
CA PRO A 145 10.75 6.87 -20.61
C PRO A 145 12.23 6.60 -20.29
N LEU A 146 12.50 6.33 -19.02
CA LEU A 146 13.78 5.90 -18.46
C LEU A 146 13.62 4.54 -17.78
N GLU A 147 14.68 3.73 -17.85
CA GLU A 147 14.76 2.43 -17.20
C GLU A 147 15.95 2.40 -16.23
N LEU A 148 15.66 2.15 -14.96
CA LEU A 148 16.66 1.98 -13.92
C LEU A 148 17.34 0.62 -14.04
N ARG A 149 18.59 0.55 -13.57
CA ARG A 149 19.41 -0.66 -13.55
C ARG A 149 19.59 -1.14 -12.11
N GLU A 150 19.95 -2.41 -11.98
CA GLU A 150 20.19 -3.04 -10.68
C GLU A 150 21.22 -2.24 -9.87
N GLY A 151 20.87 -1.90 -8.63
CA GLY A 151 21.71 -1.13 -7.72
C GLY A 151 21.93 0.33 -8.11
N VAL A 152 21.30 0.85 -9.17
CA VAL A 152 21.51 2.22 -9.66
C VAL A 152 20.39 3.13 -9.20
N THR A 153 20.78 4.30 -8.67
CA THR A 153 19.84 5.33 -8.23
C THR A 153 19.82 6.51 -9.20
N LEU A 154 18.64 6.99 -9.59
CA LEU A 154 18.50 8.32 -10.18
C LEU A 154 18.40 9.35 -9.06
N ILE A 155 19.33 10.31 -9.00
CA ILE A 155 19.34 11.38 -8.00
C ILE A 155 18.98 12.69 -8.70
N VAL A 156 17.94 13.38 -8.22
CA VAL A 156 17.56 14.71 -8.71
C VAL A 156 17.92 15.72 -7.63
N ASP A 157 18.88 16.60 -7.92
CA ASP A 157 19.38 17.54 -6.92
C ASP A 157 18.38 18.64 -6.56
N LYS A 158 18.62 19.27 -5.41
CA LYS A 158 17.85 20.42 -4.97
C LYS A 158 17.81 21.51 -6.05
N GLY A 159 16.61 22.00 -6.34
CA GLY A 159 16.40 23.05 -7.34
C GLY A 159 16.41 22.57 -8.79
N VAL A 160 16.62 21.27 -9.03
CA VAL A 160 16.50 20.65 -10.35
C VAL A 160 15.10 20.06 -10.54
N THR A 161 14.56 20.23 -11.74
CA THR A 161 13.31 19.57 -12.17
C THR A 161 13.56 18.65 -13.36
N LEU A 162 13.18 17.38 -13.24
CA LEU A 162 13.03 16.46 -14.36
C LEU A 162 11.58 16.50 -14.84
N PHE A 163 11.34 17.13 -15.99
CA PHE A 163 10.03 17.17 -16.63
C PHE A 163 9.81 15.96 -17.52
N ALA A 164 8.60 15.41 -17.49
CA ALA A 164 8.13 14.51 -18.52
C ALA A 164 7.82 15.27 -19.82
N SER A 165 8.04 14.63 -20.97
CA SER A 165 7.54 15.17 -22.23
C SER A 165 6.02 15.13 -22.30
N ARG A 166 5.44 16.08 -23.02
CA ARG A 166 4.02 16.11 -23.37
C ARG A 166 3.73 15.43 -24.70
N ASP A 167 4.75 15.02 -25.43
CA ASP A 167 4.59 14.22 -26.64
C ASP A 167 4.17 12.80 -26.26
N ALA A 168 2.91 12.45 -26.50
CA ALA A 168 2.42 11.10 -26.23
C ALA A 168 3.19 10.03 -27.00
N ALA A 169 3.73 10.35 -28.20
CA ALA A 169 4.42 9.40 -29.04
C ALA A 169 5.68 8.81 -28.37
N VAL A 170 6.36 9.58 -27.51
CA VAL A 170 7.59 9.09 -26.84
C VAL A 170 7.29 8.04 -25.76
N PHE A 171 6.04 7.97 -25.29
CA PHE A 171 5.60 7.00 -24.27
C PHE A 171 4.93 5.76 -24.87
N GLU A 172 4.76 5.67 -26.19
CA GLU A 172 4.00 4.58 -26.80
C GLU A 172 4.63 3.19 -26.58
N THR A 173 3.80 2.20 -26.24
CA THR A 173 4.19 0.79 -26.25
C THR A 173 4.07 0.18 -27.65
N SER A 174 3.16 0.72 -28.46
CA SER A 174 3.04 0.50 -29.90
C SER A 174 2.59 1.78 -30.61
N PRO A 175 2.88 1.97 -31.92
CA PRO A 175 2.50 3.20 -32.63
C PRO A 175 1.03 3.62 -32.41
N GLY A 176 0.80 4.85 -31.97
CA GLY A 176 -0.53 5.43 -31.73
C GLY A 176 -1.23 4.97 -30.43
N SER A 177 -0.54 4.27 -29.53
CA SER A 177 -1.18 3.66 -28.34
C SER A 177 -1.31 4.58 -27.13
N CYS A 178 -0.62 5.72 -27.08
CA CYS A 178 -0.59 6.61 -25.91
C CYS A 178 -1.31 7.94 -26.19
N GLY A 179 -1.83 8.59 -25.14
CA GLY A 179 -2.55 9.87 -25.27
C GLY A 179 -3.90 9.75 -25.98
N ILE A 180 -4.55 8.58 -25.88
CA ILE A 180 -5.85 8.28 -26.51
C ILE A 180 -6.82 7.62 -25.52
N LEU A 181 -8.08 7.53 -25.92
CA LEU A 181 -9.04 6.59 -25.34
C LEU A 181 -8.96 5.27 -26.11
N SER A 182 -8.98 4.16 -25.38
CA SER A 182 -8.95 2.80 -25.94
C SER A 182 -9.89 1.88 -25.15
N GLU A 183 -10.23 0.74 -25.73
CA GLU A 183 -10.90 -0.38 -25.04
C GLU A 183 -9.92 -1.22 -24.22
N THR A 184 -8.61 -1.07 -24.44
CA THR A 184 -7.54 -1.80 -23.75
C THR A 184 -6.76 -0.89 -22.81
N ARG A 185 -5.92 -1.46 -21.94
CA ARG A 185 -5.00 -0.72 -21.04
C ARG A 185 -3.55 -0.97 -21.44
N GLY A 186 -2.65 -0.09 -21.03
CA GLY A 186 -1.19 -0.31 -21.17
C GLY A 186 -0.56 0.23 -22.46
N GLY A 187 -1.20 1.24 -23.08
CA GLY A 187 -0.67 1.91 -24.27
C GLY A 187 0.50 2.87 -24.00
N CYS A 188 0.80 3.16 -22.74
CA CYS A 188 1.91 4.06 -22.36
C CYS A 188 2.94 3.35 -21.48
N LYS A 189 4.22 3.55 -21.77
CA LYS A 189 5.35 3.33 -20.88
C LYS A 189 5.33 4.40 -19.77
N PRO A 190 5.79 4.08 -18.55
CA PRO A 190 5.97 5.09 -17.50
C PRO A 190 7.15 6.03 -17.81
N LEU A 191 7.25 7.15 -17.09
CA LEU A 191 8.42 8.02 -17.16
C LEU A 191 9.67 7.32 -16.61
N ILE A 192 9.55 6.63 -15.48
CA ILE A 192 10.63 5.87 -14.87
C ILE A 192 10.14 4.45 -14.60
N SER A 193 10.92 3.46 -15.00
CA SER A 193 10.65 2.06 -14.71
C SER A 193 11.82 1.35 -14.07
N ALA A 194 11.51 0.38 -13.19
CA ALA A 194 12.47 -0.58 -12.67
C ALA A 194 11.84 -1.98 -12.77
N LYS A 195 12.37 -2.83 -13.64
CA LYS A 195 11.83 -4.18 -13.87
C LYS A 195 12.90 -5.23 -13.69
N HIS A 196 12.64 -6.24 -12.87
CA HIS A 196 13.59 -7.32 -12.57
C HIS A 196 14.97 -6.83 -12.10
N VAL A 197 14.98 -5.81 -11.22
CA VAL A 197 16.20 -5.21 -10.69
C VAL A 197 16.10 -5.04 -9.18
N SER A 198 17.16 -5.37 -8.44
CA SER A 198 17.24 -5.12 -7.00
C SER A 198 18.06 -3.88 -6.68
N GLY A 199 17.72 -3.16 -5.61
CA GLY A 199 18.50 -2.04 -5.06
C GLY A 199 18.50 -0.78 -5.91
N ALA A 200 17.59 -0.66 -6.87
CA ALA A 200 17.40 0.56 -7.65
C ALA A 200 16.69 1.63 -6.80
N GLY A 201 16.80 2.91 -7.19
CA GLY A 201 16.10 3.98 -6.47
C GLY A 201 15.92 5.26 -7.25
N VAL A 202 15.06 6.12 -6.72
CA VAL A 202 14.92 7.52 -7.14
C VAL A 202 14.98 8.39 -5.90
N MET A 203 15.94 9.30 -5.84
CA MET A 203 16.24 10.06 -4.62
C MET A 203 16.61 11.53 -4.92
N GLY A 204 16.80 12.29 -3.85
CA GLY A 204 17.33 13.67 -3.91
C GLY A 204 16.25 14.72 -3.72
N ASP A 205 16.65 15.94 -3.35
CA ASP A 205 15.74 17.03 -2.97
C ASP A 205 15.12 17.80 -4.15
N GLY A 206 15.21 17.24 -5.35
CA GLY A 206 14.67 17.81 -6.57
C GLY A 206 13.20 17.51 -6.80
N THR A 207 12.75 17.79 -8.04
CA THR A 207 11.38 17.55 -8.49
C THR A 207 11.35 16.67 -9.73
N ILE A 208 10.40 15.74 -9.80
CA ILE A 208 9.97 15.07 -11.03
C ILE A 208 8.55 15.54 -11.32
N ASP A 209 8.34 16.16 -12.47
CA ASP A 209 7.06 16.74 -12.85
C ASP A 209 6.48 16.05 -14.10
N GLY A 210 5.32 15.43 -13.94
CA GLY A 210 4.63 14.70 -14.99
C GLY A 210 3.82 15.55 -15.96
N ARG A 211 3.58 16.84 -15.64
CA ARG A 211 2.85 17.81 -16.46
C ARG A 211 1.45 17.34 -16.89
N GLY A 212 0.74 16.64 -16.00
CA GLY A 212 -0.59 16.08 -16.24
C GLY A 212 -1.68 17.13 -16.53
N GLU A 213 -1.50 18.35 -16.05
CA GLU A 213 -2.35 19.51 -16.31
C GLU A 213 -2.12 20.13 -17.68
N GLU A 214 -1.03 19.80 -18.36
CA GLU A 214 -0.67 20.46 -19.61
C GLU A 214 -1.27 19.77 -20.83
N GLN A 215 -1.45 20.54 -21.90
CA GLN A 215 -1.93 20.01 -23.19
C GLN A 215 -0.94 18.99 -23.73
N ILE A 216 -1.49 17.82 -24.11
CA ILE A 216 -0.74 16.79 -24.84
C ILE A 216 -0.37 17.39 -26.20
N LEU A 217 0.88 17.20 -26.64
CA LEU A 217 1.36 17.79 -27.88
C LEU A 217 0.48 17.35 -29.07
N GLY A 218 0.01 18.32 -29.85
CA GLY A 218 -0.84 18.07 -31.01
C GLY A 218 -2.31 17.74 -30.68
N LYS A 219 -2.75 17.90 -29.43
CA LYS A 219 -4.15 17.67 -29.01
C LYS A 219 -4.69 18.87 -28.23
N ASP A 220 -5.99 19.13 -28.38
CA ASP A 220 -6.71 20.15 -27.59
C ASP A 220 -7.25 19.57 -26.27
N LEU A 221 -6.41 18.82 -25.56
CA LEU A 221 -6.75 18.22 -24.27
C LEU A 221 -5.48 17.97 -23.44
N THR A 222 -5.63 18.04 -22.13
CA THR A 222 -4.59 17.68 -21.16
C THR A 222 -4.66 16.20 -20.83
N TRP A 223 -3.65 15.64 -20.15
CA TRP A 223 -3.72 14.25 -19.69
C TRP A 223 -4.89 14.02 -18.72
N TRP A 224 -5.11 14.95 -17.79
CA TRP A 224 -6.25 14.90 -16.89
C TRP A 224 -7.58 15.11 -17.62
N GLY A 225 -7.60 15.92 -18.68
CA GLY A 225 -8.74 16.07 -19.57
C GLY A 225 -9.09 14.77 -20.29
N LEU A 226 -8.09 14.03 -20.79
CA LEU A 226 -8.29 12.70 -21.39
C LEU A 226 -8.88 11.72 -20.39
N ALA A 227 -8.32 11.68 -19.18
CA ALA A 227 -8.79 10.81 -18.11
C ALA A 227 -10.23 11.14 -17.67
N ALA A 228 -10.60 12.43 -17.62
CA ALA A 228 -11.97 12.85 -17.35
C ALA A 228 -12.95 12.42 -18.46
N GLN A 229 -12.52 12.42 -19.73
CA GLN A 229 -13.35 11.98 -20.87
C GLN A 229 -13.58 10.46 -20.90
N ALA A 230 -12.66 9.65 -20.37
CA ALA A 230 -12.78 8.18 -20.41
C ALA A 230 -14.04 7.65 -19.72
N GLY A 231 -14.55 8.37 -18.70
CA GLY A 231 -15.77 7.99 -17.99
C GLY A 231 -15.69 6.58 -17.40
N LYS A 232 -16.79 5.81 -17.49
CA LYS A 232 -16.88 4.42 -16.97
C LYS A 232 -16.50 3.35 -17.97
N THR A 233 -16.46 3.66 -19.27
CA THR A 233 -16.37 2.67 -20.36
C THR A 233 -15.12 2.79 -21.22
N GLY A 234 -14.43 3.94 -21.20
CA GLY A 234 -13.16 4.13 -21.87
C GLY A 234 -11.98 3.83 -20.94
N HIS A 235 -10.86 3.43 -21.52
CA HIS A 235 -9.57 3.37 -20.84
C HIS A 235 -8.67 4.46 -21.40
N GLN A 236 -8.40 5.47 -20.57
CA GLN A 236 -7.40 6.49 -20.87
C GLN A 236 -6.01 5.87 -20.93
N GLN A 237 -5.27 6.20 -21.98
CA GLN A 237 -3.86 5.85 -22.11
C GLN A 237 -3.04 7.05 -21.65
N CYS A 238 -2.88 7.20 -20.34
CA CYS A 238 -2.00 8.18 -19.70
C CYS A 238 -0.83 7.45 -19.06
N PHE A 239 0.39 7.98 -19.20
CA PHE A 239 1.55 7.37 -18.56
C PHE A 239 1.54 7.60 -17.04
N ARG A 240 2.20 6.69 -16.30
CA ARG A 240 2.47 6.83 -14.87
C ARG A 240 3.87 7.40 -14.66
N LEU A 241 4.13 8.05 -13.53
CA LEU A 241 5.48 8.58 -13.26
C LEU A 241 6.48 7.44 -13.00
N ILE A 242 6.27 6.65 -11.96
CA ILE A 242 7.19 5.59 -11.55
C ILE A 242 6.43 4.27 -11.49
N VAL A 243 6.89 3.27 -12.25
CA VAL A 243 6.35 1.90 -12.17
C VAL A 243 7.48 0.91 -11.96
N THR A 244 7.39 0.17 -10.87
CA THR A 244 8.33 -0.89 -10.54
C THR A 244 7.61 -2.23 -10.53
N ASP A 245 8.29 -3.26 -11.04
CA ASP A 245 7.73 -4.59 -11.18
C ASP A 245 8.82 -5.64 -10.98
N THR A 246 8.65 -6.53 -10.00
CA THR A 246 9.69 -7.49 -9.59
C THR A 246 11.00 -6.76 -9.26
N ALA A 247 10.92 -5.72 -8.42
CA ALA A 247 12.06 -4.89 -8.04
C ALA A 247 12.27 -4.90 -6.53
N ASP A 248 13.24 -5.68 -6.05
CA ASP A 248 13.49 -5.83 -4.62
C ASP A 248 14.34 -4.69 -4.06
N ASN A 249 14.13 -4.31 -2.80
CA ASN A 249 14.87 -3.24 -2.12
C ASN A 249 14.85 -1.89 -2.87
N PHE A 250 13.70 -1.55 -3.49
CA PHE A 250 13.54 -0.27 -4.17
C PHE A 250 13.39 0.88 -3.17
N THR A 251 14.01 2.03 -3.45
CA THR A 251 13.99 3.19 -2.54
C THR A 251 13.54 4.47 -3.23
N LEU A 252 12.57 5.15 -2.63
CA LEU A 252 12.20 6.54 -2.90
C LEU A 252 12.58 7.40 -1.69
N TYR A 253 13.47 8.37 -1.87
CA TYR A 253 13.99 9.15 -0.74
C TYR A 253 14.16 10.64 -1.05
N ARG A 254 13.54 11.51 -0.25
CA ARG A 254 13.64 12.99 -0.31
C ARG A 254 13.19 13.67 -1.60
N ILE A 255 12.52 12.95 -2.49
CA ILE A 255 12.10 13.44 -3.80
C ILE A 255 10.71 14.09 -3.79
N THR A 256 10.51 15.13 -4.60
CA THR A 256 9.18 15.66 -4.90
C THR A 256 8.63 15.10 -6.21
N LEU A 257 7.42 14.55 -6.21
CA LEU A 257 6.68 14.14 -7.41
C LEU A 257 5.50 15.07 -7.63
N LYS A 258 5.41 15.63 -8.84
CA LYS A 258 4.38 16.60 -9.22
C LYS A 258 3.56 16.12 -10.41
N ASN A 259 2.30 16.51 -10.38
CA ASN A 259 1.42 16.53 -11.55
C ASN A 259 1.45 15.25 -12.41
N SER A 260 1.38 14.08 -11.79
CA SER A 260 1.40 12.84 -12.56
C SER A 260 0.19 12.77 -13.52
N PRO A 261 0.36 12.39 -14.81
CA PRO A 261 -0.76 12.15 -15.72
C PRO A 261 -1.66 10.98 -15.32
N ASN A 262 -1.13 10.06 -14.53
CA ASN A 262 -1.81 8.91 -13.95
C ASN A 262 -1.27 8.67 -12.52
N PHE A 263 -1.20 7.43 -12.02
CA PHE A 263 -0.62 7.14 -10.70
C PHE A 263 0.84 7.61 -10.61
N HIS A 264 1.24 8.16 -9.45
CA HIS A 264 2.61 8.65 -9.27
C HIS A 264 3.58 7.48 -9.09
N VAL A 265 3.26 6.52 -8.21
CA VAL A 265 4.15 5.39 -7.92
C VAL A 265 3.36 4.09 -7.88
N VAL A 266 3.82 3.08 -8.62
CA VAL A 266 3.31 1.71 -8.56
C VAL A 266 4.45 0.76 -8.19
N TYR A 267 4.22 -0.12 -7.23
CA TYR A 267 5.18 -1.13 -6.77
C TYR A 267 4.56 -2.51 -6.75
N ASN A 268 4.89 -3.34 -7.75
CA ASN A 268 4.34 -4.68 -7.91
C ASN A 268 5.42 -5.76 -7.79
N HIS A 269 5.03 -6.93 -7.30
CA HIS A 269 5.83 -8.16 -7.26
C HIS A 269 7.21 -8.07 -6.59
N GLY A 270 7.50 -7.01 -5.83
CA GLY A 270 8.80 -6.80 -5.19
C GLY A 270 8.79 -7.09 -3.69
N ASP A 271 9.96 -7.41 -3.14
CA ASP A 271 10.23 -7.57 -1.71
C ASP A 271 11.17 -6.46 -1.21
N GLY A 272 10.66 -5.60 -0.33
CA GLY A 272 11.45 -4.49 0.21
C GLY A 272 11.24 -3.18 -0.55
N PHE A 273 10.28 -2.37 -0.12
CA PHE A 273 10.06 -1.03 -0.67
C PHE A 273 10.17 0.02 0.43
N THR A 274 11.04 1.01 0.26
CA THR A 274 11.19 2.11 1.23
C THR A 274 10.84 3.43 0.57
N VAL A 275 9.80 4.09 1.06
CA VAL A 275 9.44 5.48 0.74
C VAL A 275 9.69 6.31 1.99
N TRP A 276 10.60 7.28 1.89
CA TRP A 276 10.99 8.10 3.03
C TRP A 276 11.13 9.56 2.62
N ALA A 277 10.49 10.47 3.35
CA ALA A 277 10.51 11.90 3.04
C ALA A 277 10.05 12.23 1.61
N LEU A 278 9.07 11.47 1.10
CA LEU A 278 8.46 11.74 -0.21
C LEU A 278 7.51 12.93 -0.08
N LYS A 279 7.53 13.82 -1.08
CA LYS A 279 6.50 14.85 -1.26
C LYS A 279 5.74 14.57 -2.56
N ILE A 280 4.45 14.31 -2.47
CA ILE A 280 3.56 14.28 -3.64
C ILE A 280 2.72 15.54 -3.65
N ASP A 281 2.81 16.27 -4.77
CA ASP A 281 2.13 17.54 -4.98
C ASP A 281 1.34 17.52 -6.30
N THR A 282 0.08 17.09 -6.23
CA THR A 282 -0.91 17.33 -7.28
C THR A 282 -1.93 18.35 -6.78
N PRO A 283 -1.79 19.65 -7.15
CA PRO A 283 -2.58 20.72 -6.57
C PRO A 283 -4.05 20.69 -7.00
N GLN A 284 -4.36 20.09 -8.15
CA GLN A 284 -5.73 19.91 -8.61
C GLN A 284 -6.41 18.77 -7.83
N ARG A 285 -7.27 19.16 -6.87
CA ARG A 285 -7.95 18.25 -5.93
C ARG A 285 -8.65 17.03 -6.55
N ASN A 286 -9.17 17.18 -7.77
CA ASN A 286 -9.90 16.12 -8.46
C ASN A 286 -9.19 15.71 -9.78
N ALA A 287 -7.86 15.77 -9.83
CA ALA A 287 -7.11 15.25 -10.97
C ALA A 287 -7.35 13.72 -11.05
N PRO A 288 -8.07 13.23 -12.08
CA PRO A 288 -8.54 11.84 -12.12
C PRO A 288 -7.38 10.86 -12.23
N ASN A 289 -7.45 9.75 -11.47
CA ASN A 289 -6.49 8.65 -11.51
C ASN A 289 -5.05 9.07 -11.21
N THR A 290 -4.88 9.98 -10.25
CA THR A 290 -3.57 10.46 -9.80
C THR A 290 -3.23 9.96 -8.40
N ASP A 291 -3.49 8.66 -8.14
CA ASP A 291 -3.13 7.99 -6.90
C ASP A 291 -1.64 8.27 -6.55
N GLY A 292 -1.33 8.42 -5.27
CA GLY A 292 0.00 8.73 -4.78
C GLY A 292 0.92 7.50 -4.88
N VAL A 293 0.84 6.61 -3.89
CA VAL A 293 1.66 5.38 -3.85
C VAL A 293 0.77 4.15 -3.84
N ASP A 294 0.99 3.26 -4.80
CA ASP A 294 0.19 2.06 -5.04
C ASP A 294 1.06 0.79 -4.96
N PRO A 295 1.36 0.28 -3.75
CA PRO A 295 1.95 -1.03 -3.60
C PRO A 295 0.89 -2.11 -3.86
N GLY A 296 1.25 -3.17 -4.58
CA GLY A 296 0.35 -4.28 -4.76
C GLY A 296 0.89 -5.51 -5.48
N ASP A 297 -0.03 -6.41 -5.81
CA ASP A 297 0.19 -7.59 -6.67
C ASP A 297 1.49 -8.37 -6.34
N GLY A 298 1.47 -9.12 -5.25
CA GLY A 298 2.61 -9.91 -4.78
C GLY A 298 3.67 -9.13 -3.99
N ALA A 299 3.51 -7.81 -3.85
CA ALA A 299 4.45 -6.98 -3.09
C ALA A 299 4.42 -7.28 -1.58
N LYS A 300 5.59 -7.16 -0.93
CA LYS A 300 5.71 -7.32 0.52
C LYS A 300 6.88 -6.53 1.11
N ASN A 301 6.86 -6.38 2.44
CA ASN A 301 7.88 -5.66 3.21
C ASN A 301 8.03 -4.21 2.72
N ILE A 302 7.02 -3.40 3.00
CA ILE A 302 6.89 -2.04 2.50
C ILE A 302 6.87 -1.05 3.67
N THR A 303 7.67 0.00 3.61
CA THR A 303 7.63 1.12 4.57
C THR A 303 7.42 2.43 3.84
N ILE A 304 6.39 3.19 4.24
CA ILE A 304 6.13 4.55 3.75
C ILE A 304 6.10 5.50 4.94
N THR A 305 7.08 6.40 5.02
CA THR A 305 7.27 7.22 6.22
C THR A 305 7.76 8.65 5.98
N HIS A 306 7.51 9.53 6.95
CA HIS A 306 7.97 10.93 6.96
C HIS A 306 7.53 11.74 5.72
N SER A 307 6.42 11.36 5.10
CA SER A 307 6.01 11.85 3.78
C SER A 307 4.80 12.79 3.82
N TYR A 308 4.71 13.66 2.81
CA TYR A 308 3.64 14.63 2.63
C TYR A 308 2.93 14.36 1.31
N ILE A 309 1.64 14.00 1.33
CA ILE A 309 0.94 13.55 0.13
C ILE A 309 -0.35 14.34 -0.07
N ARG A 310 -0.43 15.10 -1.16
CA ARG A 310 -1.69 15.62 -1.71
C ARG A 310 -1.86 15.16 -3.16
N ALA A 311 -2.93 14.43 -3.41
CA ALA A 311 -3.19 13.72 -4.67
C ALA A 311 -4.60 14.04 -5.17
N GLY A 312 -4.86 13.85 -6.46
CA GLY A 312 -6.21 14.00 -7.00
C GLY A 312 -7.10 12.76 -6.81
N ASP A 313 -6.50 11.63 -6.46
CA ASP A 313 -7.17 10.37 -6.11
C ASP A 313 -6.59 9.84 -4.78
N ASP A 314 -6.47 8.53 -4.56
CA ASP A 314 -5.95 7.94 -3.31
C ASP A 314 -4.56 8.49 -2.92
N ASN A 315 -4.37 8.83 -1.63
CA ASN A 315 -3.03 9.22 -1.15
C ASN A 315 -2.09 8.01 -1.16
N ILE A 316 -2.61 6.87 -0.70
CA ILE A 316 -2.02 5.54 -0.86
C ILE A 316 -3.16 4.58 -1.21
N ALA A 317 -2.97 3.73 -2.22
CA ALA A 317 -3.89 2.65 -2.55
C ALA A 317 -3.19 1.28 -2.51
N ILE A 318 -3.36 0.57 -1.40
CA ILE A 318 -2.84 -0.79 -1.19
C ILE A 318 -3.71 -1.77 -1.97
N LYS A 319 -3.13 -2.52 -2.92
CA LYS A 319 -3.87 -3.44 -3.79
C LYS A 319 -3.34 -4.86 -3.63
N GLY A 320 -4.20 -5.83 -3.32
CA GLY A 320 -3.81 -7.24 -3.27
C GLY A 320 -3.42 -7.83 -4.63
N GLY A 321 -4.00 -7.34 -5.73
CA GLY A 321 -3.75 -7.95 -7.05
C GLY A 321 -4.09 -9.45 -7.04
N THR A 322 -3.42 -10.27 -7.85
CA THR A 322 -3.57 -11.74 -7.75
C THR A 322 -2.53 -12.36 -6.81
N GLY A 323 -1.37 -11.72 -6.63
CA GLY A 323 -0.29 -12.20 -5.76
C GLY A 323 -0.48 -11.92 -4.26
N GLY A 324 -1.47 -11.12 -3.88
CA GLY A 324 -1.68 -10.64 -2.50
C GLY A 324 -0.76 -9.46 -2.13
N LEU A 325 -0.91 -8.92 -0.93
CA LEU A 325 0.05 -7.97 -0.34
C LEU A 325 0.16 -8.21 1.16
N THR A 326 1.39 -8.20 1.70
CA THR A 326 1.59 -8.38 3.14
C THR A 326 2.80 -7.63 3.70
N ASN A 327 2.84 -7.47 5.02
CA ASN A 327 3.92 -6.85 5.79
C ASN A 327 4.21 -5.40 5.35
N MET A 328 3.33 -4.47 5.75
CA MET A 328 3.45 -3.06 5.37
C MET A 328 3.31 -2.13 6.57
N THR A 329 4.17 -1.11 6.62
CA THR A 329 4.17 -0.03 7.61
C THR A 329 3.95 1.32 6.93
N VAL A 330 2.99 2.10 7.41
CA VAL A 330 2.80 3.51 7.05
C VAL A 330 2.93 4.33 8.32
N SER A 331 3.93 5.21 8.42
CA SER A 331 4.20 5.92 9.68
C SER A 331 4.67 7.37 9.54
N HIS A 332 4.32 8.24 10.48
CA HIS A 332 4.83 9.63 10.54
C HIS A 332 4.53 10.42 9.25
N ASN A 333 3.32 10.28 8.71
CA ASN A 333 2.95 10.91 7.43
C ASN A 333 1.86 11.96 7.61
N HIS A 334 1.83 12.91 6.67
CA HIS A 334 0.79 13.94 6.58
C HIS A 334 0.11 13.90 5.22
N PHE A 335 -1.16 13.50 5.20
CA PHE A 335 -2.00 13.49 4.01
C PHE A 335 -2.95 14.68 4.01
N TYR A 336 -3.21 15.22 2.82
CA TYR A 336 -4.06 16.38 2.63
C TYR A 336 -5.27 15.96 1.79
N TRP A 337 -5.66 16.74 0.79
CA TRP A 337 -6.66 16.26 -0.15
C TRP A 337 -6.18 15.05 -0.95
N GLY A 338 -7.16 14.25 -1.37
CA GLY A 338 -7.01 12.94 -1.96
C GLY A 338 -8.19 12.06 -1.54
N HIS A 339 -8.19 10.80 -1.94
CA HIS A 339 -9.25 9.84 -1.61
C HIS A 339 -8.93 8.95 -0.40
N GLY A 340 -7.85 9.24 0.32
CA GLY A 340 -7.55 8.67 1.65
C GLY A 340 -6.39 7.66 1.66
N ILE A 341 -6.20 7.07 2.85
CA ILE A 341 -5.41 5.84 3.01
C ILE A 341 -6.33 4.66 2.71
N SER A 342 -6.13 4.07 1.53
CA SER A 342 -7.04 3.07 0.98
C SER A 342 -6.41 1.68 0.90
N ILE A 343 -7.19 0.66 1.25
CA ILE A 343 -6.99 -0.72 0.79
C ILE A 343 -8.07 -1.02 -0.27
N GLY A 344 -7.65 -1.44 -1.47
CA GLY A 344 -8.51 -1.86 -2.57
C GLY A 344 -8.58 -0.88 -3.76
N SER A 345 -9.48 -1.10 -4.73
CA SER A 345 -10.56 -2.10 -4.68
C SER A 345 -10.10 -3.54 -4.94
N GLU A 346 -8.94 -3.70 -5.57
CA GLU A 346 -8.36 -4.98 -5.98
C GLU A 346 -7.80 -5.73 -4.78
N THR A 347 -8.66 -6.40 -4.00
CA THR A 347 -8.28 -7.21 -2.82
C THR A 347 -8.14 -8.71 -3.14
N ASN A 348 -8.20 -9.10 -4.42
CA ASN A 348 -8.41 -10.48 -4.89
C ASN A 348 -7.45 -11.53 -4.28
N GLY A 349 -6.15 -11.25 -4.26
CA GLY A 349 -5.10 -12.11 -3.70
C GLY A 349 -4.96 -12.02 -2.17
N GLY A 350 -5.77 -11.17 -1.53
CA GLY A 350 -5.72 -10.87 -0.11
C GLY A 350 -4.78 -9.71 0.23
N VAL A 351 -5.03 -9.08 1.37
CA VAL A 351 -4.19 -8.03 1.95
C VAL A 351 -4.08 -8.30 3.45
N SER A 352 -2.87 -8.36 3.98
CA SER A 352 -2.69 -8.64 5.39
C SER A 352 -1.50 -7.94 6.02
N GLN A 353 -1.47 -7.91 7.36
CA GLN A 353 -0.29 -7.50 8.12
C GLN A 353 0.11 -6.04 7.83
N ILE A 354 -0.88 -5.15 7.93
CA ILE A 354 -0.74 -3.73 7.64
C ILE A 354 -0.79 -2.95 8.95
N ARG A 355 0.18 -2.07 9.18
CA ARG A 355 0.14 -1.12 10.28
C ARG A 355 0.31 0.30 9.79
N VAL A 356 -0.68 1.12 10.10
CA VAL A 356 -0.70 2.56 9.85
C VAL A 356 -0.66 3.26 11.20
N PHE A 357 0.34 4.10 11.47
CA PHE A 357 0.39 4.83 12.72
C PHE A 357 1.00 6.22 12.61
N ASP A 358 0.67 7.10 13.55
CA ASP A 358 1.09 8.50 13.51
C ASP A 358 0.84 9.14 12.15
N LEU A 359 -0.45 9.19 11.77
CA LEU A 359 -0.92 9.71 10.50
C LEU A 359 -1.91 10.84 10.73
N SER A 360 -1.70 11.99 10.09
CA SER A 360 -2.71 13.05 10.00
C SER A 360 -3.30 13.10 8.60
N LEU A 361 -4.62 13.20 8.48
CA LEU A 361 -5.32 13.44 7.23
C LEU A 361 -6.16 14.71 7.31
N ASP A 362 -5.83 15.73 6.51
CA ASP A 362 -6.49 17.04 6.52
C ASP A 362 -7.20 17.34 5.19
N GLY A 363 -8.53 17.20 5.18
CA GLY A 363 -9.38 17.47 4.03
C GLY A 363 -9.49 16.38 2.94
N PRO A 364 -9.14 15.09 3.15
CA PRO A 364 -9.35 14.08 2.10
C PRO A 364 -10.83 13.76 1.94
N ASP A 365 -11.24 13.27 0.77
CA ASP A 365 -12.61 12.79 0.56
C ASP A 365 -12.95 11.57 1.42
N ASN A 366 -11.97 10.71 1.70
CA ASN A 366 -12.10 9.63 2.68
C ASN A 366 -10.88 9.64 3.60
N GLY A 367 -11.07 9.34 4.88
CA GLY A 367 -9.97 9.17 5.82
C GLY A 367 -9.38 7.78 5.71
N ILE A 368 -9.77 6.90 6.64
CA ILE A 368 -9.47 5.47 6.60
C ILE A 368 -10.45 4.78 5.66
N ARG A 369 -9.94 4.11 4.62
CA ARG A 369 -10.80 3.44 3.64
C ARG A 369 -10.36 2.01 3.34
N ILE A 370 -11.30 1.07 3.37
CA ILE A 370 -11.12 -0.26 2.78
C ILE A 370 -12.32 -0.53 1.87
N LYS A 371 -12.06 -0.84 0.60
CA LYS A 371 -13.08 -1.00 -0.45
C LYS A 371 -12.91 -2.33 -1.18
N SER A 372 -14.00 -3.07 -1.37
CA SER A 372 -14.04 -4.29 -2.21
C SER A 372 -15.46 -4.57 -2.69
N ASN A 373 -15.63 -5.58 -3.54
CA ASN A 373 -16.94 -6.09 -3.97
C ASN A 373 -16.84 -7.50 -4.57
N GLY A 374 -17.97 -8.02 -5.06
CA GLY A 374 -18.11 -9.39 -5.54
C GLY A 374 -17.32 -9.73 -6.81
N SER A 375 -16.77 -8.74 -7.53
CA SER A 375 -15.85 -8.96 -8.65
C SER A 375 -14.38 -8.96 -8.24
N ARG A 376 -14.08 -8.55 -7.01
CA ARG A 376 -12.73 -8.46 -6.45
C ARG A 376 -12.51 -9.57 -5.42
N GLY A 377 -13.37 -9.66 -4.41
CA GLY A 377 -13.27 -10.68 -3.37
C GLY A 377 -11.96 -10.60 -2.58
N GLY A 378 -11.49 -11.74 -2.10
CA GLY A 378 -10.27 -11.86 -1.30
C GLY A 378 -10.46 -11.49 0.16
N LEU A 379 -9.46 -11.85 0.96
CA LEU A 379 -9.46 -11.68 2.42
C LEU A 379 -8.60 -10.48 2.80
N VAL A 380 -9.19 -9.52 3.53
CA VAL A 380 -8.44 -8.45 4.20
C VAL A 380 -8.43 -8.74 5.70
N HIS A 381 -7.25 -8.88 6.30
CA HIS A 381 -7.12 -9.19 7.74
C HIS A 381 -5.81 -8.70 8.35
N ASP A 382 -5.72 -8.66 9.68
CA ASP A 382 -4.56 -8.16 10.43
C ASP A 382 -4.15 -6.74 9.99
N VAL A 383 -5.11 -5.81 10.04
CA VAL A 383 -4.92 -4.40 9.68
C VAL A 383 -5.09 -3.55 10.93
N VAL A 384 -4.07 -2.76 11.27
CA VAL A 384 -4.08 -1.89 12.45
C VAL A 384 -3.87 -0.45 12.04
N TYR A 385 -4.83 0.41 12.40
CA TYR A 385 -4.67 1.87 12.38
C TYR A 385 -4.50 2.34 13.82
N ASP A 386 -3.38 2.99 14.13
CA ASP A 386 -3.00 3.35 15.50
C ASP A 386 -2.58 4.82 15.57
N ASP A 387 -3.24 5.65 16.37
CA ASP A 387 -2.89 7.09 16.48
C ASP A 387 -3.04 7.86 15.14
N VAL A 388 -4.27 7.82 14.60
CA VAL A 388 -4.65 8.48 13.34
C VAL A 388 -5.59 9.65 13.60
N CYS A 389 -5.26 10.83 13.08
CA CYS A 389 -6.09 12.03 13.17
C CYS A 389 -6.70 12.36 11.80
N VAL A 390 -8.02 12.44 11.73
CA VAL A 390 -8.77 12.77 10.51
C VAL A 390 -9.56 14.06 10.73
N ARG A 391 -9.43 15.02 9.82
CA ARG A 391 -10.15 16.29 9.86
C ARG A 391 -10.76 16.61 8.50
N ASN A 392 -11.95 17.20 8.51
CA ASN A 392 -12.62 17.76 7.33
C ASN A 392 -12.79 16.74 6.20
N SER A 393 -13.07 15.48 6.54
CA SER A 393 -13.29 14.43 5.56
C SER A 393 -14.77 14.17 5.32
N ARG A 394 -15.17 13.99 4.05
CA ARG A 394 -16.55 13.61 3.73
C ARG A 394 -16.89 12.22 4.26
N ASN A 395 -15.93 11.29 4.20
CA ASN A 395 -16.08 9.93 4.71
C ASN A 395 -14.87 9.56 5.60
N PRO A 396 -14.82 10.03 6.86
CA PRO A 396 -13.62 9.89 7.69
C PRO A 396 -13.23 8.42 7.97
N ILE A 397 -14.21 7.52 8.05
CA ILE A 397 -13.99 6.08 8.20
C ILE A 397 -14.96 5.36 7.26
N THR A 398 -14.44 4.53 6.34
CA THR A 398 -15.24 3.78 5.37
C THR A 398 -14.66 2.38 5.17
N LEU A 399 -15.31 1.38 5.77
CA LEU A 399 -15.11 -0.02 5.44
C LEU A 399 -16.30 -0.47 4.59
N ASP A 400 -16.08 -0.72 3.30
CA ASP A 400 -17.15 -0.98 2.34
C ASP A 400 -16.78 -2.17 1.43
N THR A 401 -17.30 -3.34 1.76
CA THR A 401 -17.12 -4.54 0.94
C THR A 401 -18.24 -4.74 -0.08
N ALA A 402 -19.16 -3.77 -0.20
CA ALA A 402 -20.18 -3.66 -1.22
C ALA A 402 -19.97 -2.39 -2.07
N TYR A 403 -18.72 -2.09 -2.41
CA TYR A 403 -18.34 -0.90 -3.17
C TYR A 403 -18.85 -0.93 -4.61
N SER A 404 -19.66 0.07 -4.98
CA SER A 404 -20.42 0.07 -6.23
C SER A 404 -19.81 0.89 -7.37
N ALA A 405 -18.70 1.60 -7.15
CA ALA A 405 -18.16 2.52 -8.17
C ALA A 405 -17.30 1.82 -9.23
N ALA A 406 -16.87 0.58 -9.00
CA ALA A 406 -16.06 -0.19 -9.94
C ALA A 406 -16.42 -1.67 -9.89
N GLY A 407 -16.49 -2.36 -11.02
CA GLY A 407 -16.75 -3.81 -11.08
C GLY A 407 -18.19 -4.22 -10.72
N THR A 408 -18.45 -5.53 -10.74
CA THR A 408 -19.77 -6.08 -10.42
C THR A 408 -19.97 -6.15 -8.91
N LEU A 409 -21.03 -5.49 -8.43
CA LEU A 409 -21.35 -5.45 -7.00
C LEU A 409 -21.58 -6.84 -6.43
N LYS A 410 -22.53 -7.61 -6.99
CA LYS A 410 -22.81 -8.99 -6.59
C LYS A 410 -22.19 -9.94 -7.62
N GLY A 411 -20.98 -10.39 -7.35
CA GLY A 411 -20.22 -11.31 -8.20
C GLY A 411 -19.88 -12.61 -7.47
N ASN A 412 -19.16 -13.49 -8.17
CA ASN A 412 -18.83 -14.84 -7.70
C ASN A 412 -17.64 -14.87 -6.71
N SER A 413 -17.08 -13.72 -6.36
CA SER A 413 -15.94 -13.59 -5.45
C SER A 413 -16.34 -12.68 -4.28
N PRO A 414 -17.17 -13.16 -3.34
CA PRO A 414 -17.55 -12.37 -2.18
C PRO A 414 -16.31 -12.02 -1.33
N PRO A 415 -16.10 -10.74 -0.99
CA PRO A 415 -14.98 -10.32 -0.15
C PRO A 415 -15.19 -10.67 1.32
N SER A 416 -14.10 -10.92 2.04
CA SER A 416 -14.09 -11.13 3.49
C SER A 416 -13.16 -10.11 4.15
N MET A 417 -13.61 -9.54 5.27
CA MET A 417 -12.86 -8.56 6.05
C MET A 417 -13.02 -8.83 7.54
N ARG A 418 -11.92 -9.07 8.23
CA ARG A 418 -11.89 -9.32 9.67
C ARG A 418 -10.59 -8.80 10.26
N ASP A 419 -10.47 -8.80 11.59
CA ASP A 419 -9.22 -8.44 12.28
C ASP A 419 -8.70 -7.04 11.87
N VAL A 420 -9.62 -6.10 11.63
CA VAL A 420 -9.32 -4.68 11.42
C VAL A 420 -9.44 -3.96 12.75
N THR A 421 -8.36 -3.33 13.22
CA THR A 421 -8.33 -2.60 14.48
C THR A 421 -8.13 -1.12 14.23
N LEU A 422 -9.05 -0.30 14.75
CA LEU A 422 -8.91 1.13 14.87
C LEU A 422 -8.58 1.45 16.32
N HIS A 423 -7.37 1.94 16.57
CA HIS A 423 -6.88 2.28 17.89
C HIS A 423 -6.42 3.74 17.94
N ARG A 424 -6.85 4.50 18.95
CA ARG A 424 -6.49 5.93 19.10
C ARG A 424 -6.81 6.75 17.84
N VAL A 425 -7.97 6.52 17.23
CA VAL A 425 -8.41 7.22 16.01
C VAL A 425 -9.28 8.40 16.40
N ARG A 426 -8.96 9.58 15.90
CA ARG A 426 -9.59 10.84 16.29
C ARG A 426 -10.11 11.57 15.07
N VAL A 427 -11.39 11.94 15.09
CA VAL A 427 -12.09 12.49 13.93
C VAL A 427 -12.67 13.87 14.27
N SER A 428 -12.59 14.80 13.31
CA SER A 428 -13.25 16.12 13.35
C SER A 428 -13.73 16.55 11.97
N GLY A 429 -14.60 17.55 11.91
CA GLY A 429 -15.12 18.16 10.68
C GLY A 429 -16.43 17.56 10.16
N GLY A 430 -17.13 16.75 10.96
CA GLY A 430 -18.33 16.03 10.53
C GLY A 430 -18.05 14.93 9.49
N GLY A 431 -19.10 14.41 8.85
CA GLY A 431 -18.98 13.48 7.73
C GLY A 431 -19.78 12.17 7.92
N LYS A 432 -19.56 11.21 7.03
CA LYS A 432 -20.21 9.89 7.06
C LYS A 432 -19.22 8.80 7.48
N ILE A 433 -19.54 8.09 8.56
CA ILE A 433 -18.83 6.90 9.02
C ILE A 433 -19.61 5.67 8.56
N SER A 434 -18.97 4.74 7.85
CA SER A 434 -19.64 3.57 7.31
C SER A 434 -18.89 2.26 7.49
N PHE A 435 -19.64 1.25 7.92
CA PHE A 435 -19.27 -0.16 7.99
C PHE A 435 -20.31 -0.95 7.17
N ASN A 436 -20.03 -1.15 5.89
CA ASN A 436 -20.97 -1.72 4.92
C ASN A 436 -20.43 -3.06 4.40
N GLY A 437 -20.81 -4.14 5.08
CA GLY A 437 -20.47 -5.50 4.71
C GLY A 437 -21.22 -5.99 3.48
N TYR A 438 -20.69 -7.05 2.86
CA TYR A 438 -21.13 -7.51 1.55
C TYR A 438 -22.50 -8.20 1.61
N ALA A 439 -22.68 -9.09 2.60
CA ALA A 439 -23.89 -9.88 2.84
C ALA A 439 -23.82 -10.51 4.24
N THR A 440 -24.90 -11.18 4.67
CA THR A 440 -25.01 -11.84 5.99
C THR A 440 -23.90 -12.83 6.31
N ASP A 441 -23.43 -13.59 5.33
CA ASP A 441 -22.34 -14.55 5.52
C ASP A 441 -20.94 -13.93 5.29
N TYR A 442 -20.88 -12.65 4.93
CA TYR A 442 -19.67 -11.92 4.53
C TYR A 442 -19.62 -10.54 5.21
N ARG A 443 -19.66 -10.58 6.53
CA ARG A 443 -19.71 -9.39 7.39
C ARG A 443 -18.31 -8.78 7.54
N ILE A 444 -18.28 -7.49 7.86
CA ILE A 444 -17.06 -6.79 8.26
C ILE A 444 -16.83 -7.01 9.75
N GLY A 445 -15.66 -7.52 10.14
CA GLY A 445 -15.21 -7.56 11.54
C GLY A 445 -14.23 -6.43 11.86
N ALA A 446 -14.54 -5.58 12.84
CA ALA A 446 -13.64 -4.52 13.29
C ALA A 446 -13.65 -4.27 14.80
N ASN A 447 -12.48 -3.95 15.36
CA ASN A 447 -12.29 -3.54 16.75
C ASN A 447 -12.06 -2.03 16.80
N LEU A 448 -12.79 -1.33 17.67
CA LEU A 448 -12.70 0.11 17.89
C LEU A 448 -12.29 0.37 19.34
N ASP A 449 -11.08 0.86 19.53
CA ASP A 449 -10.49 1.13 20.84
C ASP A 449 -9.91 2.56 20.87
N ASP A 450 -10.33 3.42 21.80
CA ASP A 450 -9.98 4.87 21.78
C ASP A 450 -10.33 5.53 20.42
N VAL A 451 -11.57 5.34 19.94
CA VAL A 451 -12.06 5.91 18.68
C VAL A 451 -13.05 7.04 18.98
N LEU A 452 -12.61 8.28 18.74
CA LEU A 452 -13.27 9.45 19.28
C LEU A 452 -13.51 10.54 18.22
N LEU A 453 -14.74 11.07 18.21
CA LEU A 453 -15.07 12.37 17.66
C LEU A 453 -14.54 13.46 18.61
N THR A 454 -13.92 14.48 18.06
CA THR A 454 -13.26 15.56 18.81
C THR A 454 -14.01 16.90 18.73
N ASP A 455 -15.19 16.89 18.11
CA ASP A 455 -16.10 18.02 18.00
C ASP A 455 -17.57 17.60 18.19
N ALA A 456 -18.48 18.55 18.06
CA ALA A 456 -19.93 18.35 18.14
C ALA A 456 -20.63 18.53 16.78
N LEU A 457 -19.91 18.36 15.67
CA LEU A 457 -20.48 18.46 14.32
C LEU A 457 -21.35 17.25 13.99
N PRO A 458 -22.25 17.35 13.00
CA PRO A 458 -23.10 16.24 12.61
C PRO A 458 -22.31 15.12 11.93
N TYR A 459 -22.51 13.89 12.42
CA TYR A 459 -22.00 12.66 11.81
C TYR A 459 -23.15 11.75 11.38
N GLN A 460 -23.02 11.17 10.20
CA GLN A 460 -23.95 10.16 9.69
C GLN A 460 -23.31 8.77 9.82
N TYR A 461 -24.12 7.77 10.15
CA TYR A 461 -23.67 6.40 10.34
C TYR A 461 -24.39 5.45 9.40
N VAL A 462 -23.63 4.60 8.72
CA VAL A 462 -24.16 3.50 7.91
C VAL A 462 -23.53 2.21 8.41
N ILE A 463 -24.35 1.31 8.97
CA ILE A 463 -23.89 0.03 9.50
C ILE A 463 -24.79 -1.04 8.90
N SER A 464 -24.17 -1.96 8.15
CA SER A 464 -24.87 -3.08 7.52
C SER A 464 -23.91 -4.26 7.45
N HIS A 465 -24.36 -5.46 7.80
CA HIS A 465 -23.54 -6.68 7.75
C HIS A 465 -22.17 -6.48 8.44
N ALA A 466 -22.15 -5.99 9.68
CA ALA A 466 -20.91 -5.72 10.41
C ALA A 466 -20.94 -6.27 11.84
N ASP A 467 -19.80 -6.76 12.32
CA ASP A 467 -19.51 -7.14 13.70
C ASP A 467 -18.47 -6.16 14.25
N LEU A 468 -18.90 -5.27 15.14
CA LEU A 468 -18.08 -4.21 15.73
C LEU A 468 -17.88 -4.44 17.22
N HIS A 469 -16.62 -4.54 17.64
CA HIS A 469 -16.25 -4.65 19.06
C HIS A 469 -15.75 -3.31 19.59
N LEU A 470 -16.31 -2.82 20.71
CA LEU A 470 -15.97 -1.52 21.29
C LEU A 470 -15.17 -1.66 22.60
N GLY A 471 -14.05 -0.95 22.67
CA GLY A 471 -13.20 -0.83 23.87
C GLY A 471 -11.96 -1.71 23.86
N PRO A 472 -11.20 -1.75 24.98
CA PRO A 472 -11.56 -1.23 26.31
C PRO A 472 -11.43 0.30 26.50
N GLY A 473 -10.74 1.02 25.62
CA GLY A 473 -10.65 2.47 25.62
C GLY A 473 -11.98 3.16 25.29
N PRO A 474 -12.04 4.49 25.39
CA PRO A 474 -13.27 5.24 25.16
C PRO A 474 -13.67 5.23 23.68
N VAL A 475 -14.97 5.04 23.41
CA VAL A 475 -15.55 5.18 22.08
C VAL A 475 -16.80 6.04 22.19
N ASN A 476 -16.85 7.16 21.48
CA ASN A 476 -17.98 8.10 21.52
C ASN A 476 -18.73 8.20 20.18
N LEU A 477 -18.48 7.27 19.25
CA LEU A 477 -19.25 7.14 18.03
C LEU A 477 -20.71 6.78 18.38
N GLN A 478 -21.67 7.43 17.70
CA GLN A 478 -23.10 7.18 17.90
C GLN A 478 -23.57 5.99 17.05
N LEU A 479 -22.96 4.82 17.30
CA LEU A 479 -23.29 3.59 16.58
C LEU A 479 -24.60 3.01 17.14
N ALA A 480 -25.60 2.85 16.28
CA ALA A 480 -26.82 2.11 16.57
C ALA A 480 -26.80 0.76 15.87
N ASN A 481 -27.64 -0.18 16.29
CA ASN A 481 -27.76 -1.46 15.57
C ASN A 481 -28.15 -1.20 14.12
N GLY A 482 -27.23 -1.55 13.22
CA GLY A 482 -27.43 -1.53 11.79
C GLY A 482 -28.22 -2.74 11.29
N THR A 483 -28.44 -2.80 9.98
CA THR A 483 -29.03 -3.98 9.34
C THR A 483 -28.09 -5.17 9.52
N ASP A 484 -28.57 -6.27 10.09
CA ASP A 484 -27.78 -7.51 10.25
C ASP A 484 -26.37 -7.24 10.83
N SER A 485 -26.34 -6.47 11.91
CA SER A 485 -25.12 -5.95 12.53
C SER A 485 -25.10 -6.21 14.02
N THR A 486 -23.90 -6.49 14.56
CA THR A 486 -23.65 -6.71 15.97
C THR A 486 -22.71 -5.62 16.44
N ILE A 487 -23.05 -5.02 17.57
CA ILE A 487 -22.18 -4.10 18.28
C ILE A 487 -22.08 -4.61 19.71
N ASP A 488 -20.88 -4.91 20.16
CA ASP A 488 -20.63 -5.39 21.52
C ASP A 488 -19.42 -4.69 22.16
N GLY A 489 -19.04 -5.16 23.35
CA GLY A 489 -17.96 -4.54 24.14
C GLY A 489 -18.46 -3.52 25.16
N LYS A 490 -17.52 -3.02 25.98
CA LYS A 490 -17.78 -2.06 27.06
C LYS A 490 -16.72 -0.96 26.95
N PRO A 491 -16.97 0.10 26.16
CA PRO A 491 -16.00 1.16 26.00
C PRO A 491 -15.77 1.87 27.34
N GLY A 492 -14.52 2.22 27.58
CA GLY A 492 -14.11 3.01 28.73
C GLY A 492 -14.67 4.44 28.68
N GLN A 493 -14.35 5.21 29.71
CA GLN A 493 -14.64 6.64 29.75
C GLN A 493 -13.34 7.42 29.51
N GLY A 494 -13.41 8.50 28.74
CA GLY A 494 -12.24 9.31 28.43
C GLY A 494 -12.53 10.36 27.36
N SER A 495 -11.64 11.34 27.27
CA SER A 495 -11.65 12.38 26.25
C SER A 495 -10.50 12.16 25.27
N ALA A 496 -10.70 12.56 24.02
CA ALA A 496 -9.66 12.46 23.02
C ALA A 496 -8.51 13.41 23.35
N ALA A 497 -7.27 12.94 23.19
CA ALA A 497 -6.14 13.86 23.06
C ALA A 497 -6.36 14.78 21.84
N SER A 498 -5.84 16.01 21.89
CA SER A 498 -5.93 16.92 20.76
C SER A 498 -5.15 16.40 19.56
N CYS A 499 -5.70 16.58 18.36
CA CYS A 499 -5.00 16.37 17.09
C CYS A 499 -4.39 17.65 16.51
N THR A 500 -4.56 18.81 17.14
CA THR A 500 -4.19 20.11 16.55
C THR A 500 -2.75 20.14 16.04
N ASP A 501 -1.80 19.67 16.85
CA ASP A 501 -0.38 19.73 16.52
C ASP A 501 0.06 18.70 15.47
N LYS A 502 -0.79 17.69 15.18
CA LYS A 502 -0.53 16.70 14.13
C LYS A 502 -0.88 17.22 12.74
N PHE A 503 -1.75 18.22 12.64
CA PHE A 503 -2.12 18.81 11.35
C PHE A 503 -1.18 19.96 11.00
N VAL A 504 -0.10 19.64 10.31
CA VAL A 504 0.87 20.62 9.83
C VAL A 504 0.48 21.18 8.45
N PRO A 505 0.91 22.40 8.08
CA PRO A 505 0.73 22.92 6.73
C PRO A 505 1.49 22.08 5.69
N PHE A 506 0.93 21.97 4.48
CA PHE A 506 1.64 21.34 3.37
C PHE A 506 2.96 22.09 3.12
N PRO A 507 4.13 21.42 3.12
CA PRO A 507 5.40 22.08 2.96
C PRO A 507 5.45 22.87 1.65
N GLN A 508 5.86 24.14 1.71
CA GLN A 508 6.18 24.91 0.51
C GLN A 508 7.47 24.35 -0.14
N GLN A 509 7.64 24.57 -1.45
CA GLN A 509 8.89 24.22 -2.14
C GLN A 509 9.97 25.26 -1.87
#